data_AF-A0A8S3A2Y6-F1
#
_entry.id   AF-A0A8S3A2Y6-F1
#
_cell.length_a   1.000
_cell.length_b   1.000
_cell.length_c   1.000
_cell.angle_alpha   90.00
_cell.angle_beta   90.00
_cell.angle_gamma   90.00
#
_symmetry.space_group_name_H-M   'P 1'
#
loop_
_entity.id
_entity.type
_entity.pdbx_description
1 polymer ?
#
loop_
_entity_poly.entity_id
_entity_poly.type
_entity_poly.pdbx_seq_one_letter_code
_entity_poly.pdbx_strand_id
1 'polypeptide(L)'
;MTALRDYVRYTACKALGNMGEKAATKEVIGALLIALGDAKDSVRLRACAALGQMGEKAATKEVIGALVIGLKDAKHSVSKSAHEALVNMGEKAATKEVIGAL
;
A
#
# COMPACT_ATOMS: atom_id res chain seq x y z
N MET A 1 3.92 11.21 -23.36
CA MET A 1 2.52 11.28 -22.86
C MET A 1 2.23 10.40 -21.62
N THR A 2 3.15 9.56 -21.15
CA THR A 2 2.93 8.66 -19.99
C THR A 2 2.97 9.36 -18.62
N ALA A 3 3.79 10.41 -18.46
CA ALA A 3 3.96 11.12 -17.18
C ALA A 3 2.66 11.70 -16.58
N LEU A 4 1.76 12.23 -17.44
CA LEU A 4 0.44 12.72 -17.01
C LEU A 4 -0.41 11.58 -16.42
N ARG A 5 -0.34 10.39 -17.02
CA ARG A 5 -1.10 9.22 -16.56
C ARG A 5 -0.59 8.71 -15.23
N ASP A 6 0.72 8.76 -15.02
CA ASP A 6 1.37 8.32 -13.78
C ASP A 6 1.06 9.29 -12.63
N TYR A 7 1.07 10.60 -12.92
CA TYR A 7 0.70 11.63 -11.96
C TYR A 7 -0.75 11.45 -11.47
N VAL A 8 -1.69 11.14 -12.37
CA VAL A 8 -3.10 10.89 -11.99
C VAL A 8 -3.23 9.67 -11.07
N ARG A 9 -2.51 8.58 -11.34
CA ARG A 9 -2.54 7.39 -10.46
C ARG A 9 -1.93 7.68 -9.09
N TYR A 10 -0.82 8.42 -9.06
CA TYR A 10 -0.19 8.88 -7.82
C TYR A 10 -1.15 9.75 -7.00
N THR A 11 -1.77 10.76 -7.61
CA THR A 11 -2.70 11.66 -6.91
C THR A 11 -3.96 10.94 -6.46
N ALA A 12 -4.47 9.97 -7.23
CA ALA A 12 -5.58 9.11 -6.82
C ALA A 12 -5.23 8.30 -5.56
N CYS A 13 -4.10 7.61 -5.54
CA CYS A 13 -3.63 6.89 -4.34
C CYS A 13 -3.49 7.83 -3.14
N LYS A 14 -2.92 9.02 -3.36
CA LYS A 14 -2.79 10.04 -2.31
C LYS A 14 -4.14 10.50 -1.76
N ALA A 15 -5.11 10.74 -2.63
CA ALA A 15 -6.46 11.16 -2.21
C ALA A 15 -7.15 10.07 -1.40
N LEU A 16 -7.09 8.81 -1.86
CA LEU A 16 -7.66 7.66 -1.15
C LEU A 16 -7.03 7.46 0.22
N GLY A 17 -5.69 7.59 0.33
CA GLY A 17 -5.00 7.53 1.61
C GLY A 17 -5.40 8.65 2.57
N ASN A 18 -5.56 9.88 2.06
CA ASN A 18 -6.03 11.02 2.86
C ASN A 18 -7.48 10.85 3.36
N MET A 19 -8.31 10.05 2.69
CA MET A 19 -9.65 9.69 3.18
C MET A 19 -9.59 8.67 4.33
N GLY A 20 -8.44 8.00 4.51
CA GLY A 20 -8.17 7.05 5.59
C GLY A 20 -9.12 5.85 5.57
N GLU A 21 -9.44 5.35 6.76
CA GLU A 21 -10.30 4.17 6.96
C GLU A 21 -11.63 4.22 6.20
N LYS A 22 -12.22 5.41 6.00
CA LYS A 22 -13.51 5.58 5.29
C LYS A 22 -13.46 5.14 3.83
N ALA A 23 -12.28 5.14 3.23
CA ALA A 23 -12.07 4.70 1.86
C ALA A 23 -11.75 3.20 1.75
N ALA A 24 -11.66 2.45 2.85
CA ALA A 24 -11.30 1.03 2.84
C ALA A 24 -12.46 0.12 2.36
N THR A 25 -12.97 0.35 1.15
CA THR A 25 -13.93 -0.54 0.48
C THR A 25 -13.18 -1.59 -0.34
N LYS A 26 -13.87 -2.68 -0.72
CA LYS A 26 -13.28 -3.76 -1.51
C LYS A 26 -12.74 -3.28 -2.85
N GLU A 27 -13.47 -2.38 -3.51
CA GLU A 27 -13.12 -1.82 -4.82
C GLU A 27 -11.86 -0.94 -4.72
N VAL A 28 -11.80 -0.10 -3.69
CA VAL A 28 -10.65 0.77 -3.44
C VAL A 28 -9.41 -0.05 -3.10
N ILE A 29 -9.55 -1.03 -2.21
CA ILE A 29 -8.46 -1.96 -1.86
C ILE A 29 -7.98 -2.70 -3.11
N GLY A 30 -8.89 -3.21 -3.94
CA GLY A 30 -8.54 -3.87 -5.20
C GLY A 30 -7.76 -2.96 -6.16
N ALA A 31 -8.16 -1.70 -6.28
CA ALA A 31 -7.43 -0.72 -7.10
C ALA A 31 -6.03 -0.41 -6.54
N LEU A 32 -5.90 -0.28 -5.22
CA LEU A 32 -4.60 -0.07 -4.57
C LEU A 32 -3.67 -1.28 -4.69
N LEU A 33 -4.21 -2.50 -4.62
CA LEU A 33 -3.44 -3.73 -4.87
C LEU A 33 -2.86 -3.77 -6.29
N ILE A 34 -3.63 -3.34 -7.30
CA ILE A 34 -3.10 -3.19 -8.67
C ILE A 34 -1.99 -2.12 -8.71
N ALA A 35 -2.18 -1.01 -8.00
CA ALA A 35 -1.20 0.08 -7.96
C ALA A 35 0.12 -0.29 -7.23
N LEU A 36 0.12 -1.29 -6.36
CA LEU A 36 1.35 -1.87 -5.79
C LEU A 36 2.24 -2.54 -6.86
N GLY A 37 1.68 -2.92 -8.01
CA GLY A 37 2.44 -3.47 -9.15
C GLY A 37 2.84 -2.43 -10.19
N ASP A 38 2.63 -1.14 -9.94
CA ASP A 38 2.87 -0.10 -10.95
C ASP A 38 4.35 0.02 -11.33
N ALA A 39 4.62 0.29 -12.61
CA ALA A 39 5.97 0.50 -13.11
C ALA A 39 6.67 1.70 -12.43
N LYS A 40 5.91 2.70 -11.98
CA LYS A 40 6.44 3.87 -11.25
C LYS A 40 6.48 3.61 -9.75
N ASP A 41 7.67 3.71 -9.19
CA ASP A 41 7.94 3.58 -7.76
C ASP A 41 7.18 4.62 -6.92
N SER A 42 6.98 5.84 -7.45
CA SER A 42 6.16 6.85 -6.77
C SER A 42 4.70 6.42 -6.60
N VAL A 43 4.12 5.71 -7.58
CA VAL A 43 2.77 5.16 -7.50
C VAL A 43 2.72 4.01 -6.49
N ARG A 44 3.66 3.07 -6.56
CA ARG A 44 3.76 1.95 -5.61
C ARG A 44 3.90 2.44 -4.16
N LEU A 45 4.81 3.40 -3.93
CA LEU A 45 5.00 4.06 -2.63
C LEU A 45 3.69 4.61 -2.09
N ARG A 46 2.94 5.32 -2.95
CA ARG A 46 1.69 5.97 -2.55
C ARG A 46 0.56 4.96 -2.33
N ALA A 47 0.57 3.84 -3.05
CA ALA A 47 -0.35 2.74 -2.81
C ALA A 47 -0.08 2.08 -1.43
N CYS A 48 1.18 1.80 -1.09
CA CYS A 48 1.56 1.34 0.27
C CYS A 48 1.08 2.33 1.33
N ALA A 49 1.40 3.61 1.15
CA ALA A 49 1.03 4.65 2.11
C ALA A 49 -0.49 4.75 2.30
N ALA A 50 -1.27 4.67 1.20
CA ALA A 50 -2.73 4.72 1.26
C ALA A 50 -3.32 3.53 2.02
N LEU A 51 -2.82 2.31 1.77
CA LEU A 51 -3.23 1.12 2.51
C LEU A 51 -2.87 1.24 4.00
N GLY A 52 -1.69 1.77 4.33
CA GLY A 52 -1.30 2.06 5.71
C GLY A 52 -2.19 3.09 6.39
N GLN A 53 -2.60 4.14 5.69
CA GLN A 53 -3.50 5.18 6.20
C GLN A 53 -4.94 4.69 6.37
N MET A 54 -5.33 3.62 5.68
CA MET A 54 -6.58 2.89 5.93
C MET A 54 -6.51 1.94 7.13
N GLY A 55 -5.31 1.72 7.68
CA GLY A 55 -5.06 0.96 8.90
C GLY A 55 -5.70 -0.44 8.90
N GLU A 56 -6.18 -0.85 10.08
CA GLU A 56 -6.80 -2.15 10.32
C GLU A 56 -8.01 -2.49 9.42
N LYS A 57 -8.65 -1.49 8.80
CA LYS A 57 -9.77 -1.72 7.88
C LYS A 57 -9.31 -2.28 6.54
N ALA A 58 -8.09 -1.96 6.12
CA ALA A 58 -7.49 -2.51 4.91
C ALA A 58 -6.67 -3.79 5.17
N ALA A 59 -6.48 -4.21 6.43
CA ALA A 59 -5.64 -5.35 6.81
C ALA A 59 -6.28 -6.73 6.48
N THR A 60 -6.51 -7.00 5.20
CA THR A 60 -6.89 -8.32 4.70
C THR A 60 -5.64 -9.16 4.45
N LYS A 61 -5.79 -10.48 4.35
CA LYS A 61 -4.68 -11.39 4.02
C LYS A 61 -4.00 -11.04 2.69
N GLU A 62 -4.79 -10.64 1.70
CA GLU A 62 -4.31 -10.24 0.38
C GLU A 62 -3.46 -8.97 0.45
N VAL A 63 -3.92 -7.98 1.22
CA VAL A 63 -3.19 -6.73 1.43
C VAL A 63 -1.89 -6.96 2.20
N ILE A 64 -1.94 -7.75 3.28
CA ILE A 64 -0.74 -8.09 4.06
C ILE A 64 0.29 -8.80 3.18
N GLY A 65 -0.12 -9.82 2.42
CA GLY A 65 0.78 -10.54 1.51
C GLY A 65 1.38 -9.63 0.43
N ALA A 66 0.58 -8.71 -0.14
CA ALA A 66 1.08 -7.74 -1.11
C ALA A 66 2.09 -6.76 -0.50
N LEU A 67 1.87 -6.31 0.74
CA LEU A 67 2.82 -5.44 1.45
C LEU A 67 4.10 -6.19 1.85
N VAL A 68 4.02 -7.48 2.20
CA VAL A 68 5.21 -8.33 2.43
C VAL A 68 6.07 -8.44 1.17
N ILE A 69 5.45 -8.54 -0.02
CA ILE A 69 6.19 -8.43 -1.29
C ILE A 69 6.81 -7.03 -1.44
N GLY A 70 6.06 -5.98 -1.07
CA GLY A 70 6.52 -4.59 -1.07
C GLY A 70 7.76 -4.32 -0.19
N LEU A 71 7.96 -5.07 0.90
CA LEU A 71 9.18 -5.00 1.72
C LEU A 71 10.45 -5.33 0.92
N LYS A 72 10.32 -6.08 -0.17
CA LYS A 72 11.43 -6.48 -1.06
C LYS A 72 11.59 -5.56 -2.28
N ASP A 73 10.85 -4.45 -2.34
CA ASP A 73 10.94 -3.52 -3.46
C ASP A 73 12.36 -2.92 -3.57
N ALA A 74 12.89 -2.85 -4.79
CA ALA A 74 14.22 -2.33 -5.06
C ALA A 74 14.39 -0.85 -4.67
N LYS A 75 13.28 -0.09 -4.56
CA LYS A 75 13.30 1.29 -4.07
C LYS A 75 13.07 1.31 -2.56
N HIS A 76 14.10 1.75 -1.84
CA HIS A 76 14.06 1.88 -0.39
C HIS A 76 12.83 2.65 0.12
N SER A 77 12.41 3.71 -0.57
CA SER A 77 11.22 4.49 -0.21
C SER A 77 9.91 3.69 -0.30
N VAL A 78 9.80 2.74 -1.22
CA VAL A 78 8.64 1.83 -1.34
C VAL A 78 8.68 0.79 -0.22
N SER A 79 9.83 0.15 0.00
CA SER A 79 9.99 -0.86 1.06
C SER A 79 9.72 -0.29 2.45
N LYS A 80 10.22 0.93 2.75
CA LYS A 80 9.92 1.67 3.98
C LYS A 80 8.43 1.97 4.13
N SER A 81 7.78 2.40 3.06
CA SER A 81 6.33 2.67 3.05
C SER A 81 5.51 1.40 3.28
N ALA A 82 5.94 0.25 2.73
CA ALA A 82 5.31 -1.04 2.98
C ALA A 82 5.45 -1.47 4.45
N HIS A 83 6.65 -1.28 5.03
CA HIS A 83 6.89 -1.50 6.46
C HIS A 83 5.97 -0.64 7.33
N GLU A 84 5.94 0.67 7.09
CA GLU A 84 5.07 1.61 7.83
C GLU A 84 3.59 1.25 7.67
N ALA A 85 3.16 0.80 6.49
CA ALA A 85 1.79 0.34 6.28
C ALA A 85 1.44 -0.89 7.12
N LEU A 86 2.34 -1.88 7.19
CA LEU A 86 2.16 -3.07 8.04
C LEU A 86 2.11 -2.69 9.52
N VAL A 87 2.96 -1.76 9.97
CA VAL A 87 2.92 -1.23 11.35
C VAL A 87 1.59 -0.54 11.64
N ASN A 88 1.10 0.29 10.71
CA ASN A 88 -0.18 1.00 10.86
C ASN A 88 -1.41 0.09 10.83
N MET A 89 -1.27 -1.14 10.28
CA MET A 89 -2.32 -2.17 10.32
C MET A 89 -2.38 -2.92 11.66
N GLY A 90 -1.45 -2.66 12.58
CA GLY A 90 -1.50 -3.13 13.95
C GLY A 90 -1.52 -4.65 14.10
N GLU A 91 -2.24 -5.15 15.10
CA GLU A 91 -2.27 -6.57 15.47
C GLU A 91 -2.72 -7.49 14.32
N LYS A 92 -3.56 -6.99 13.40
CA LYS A 92 -4.01 -7.78 12.24
C LYS A 92 -2.88 -8.12 11.28
N ALA A 93 -1.83 -7.29 11.22
CA ALA A 93 -0.65 -7.53 10.42
C ALA A 93 0.43 -8.33 11.17
N ALA A 94 0.28 -8.60 12.46
CA ALA A 94 1.25 -9.36 13.27
C ALA A 94 1.23 -10.87 12.99
N THR A 95 1.35 -11.25 11.72
CA THR A 95 1.43 -12.64 11.28
C THR A 95 2.89 -13.13 11.33
N LYS A 96 3.08 -14.45 11.44
CA LYS A 96 4.43 -15.04 11.39
C LYS A 96 5.20 -14.67 10.11
N GLU A 97 4.47 -14.53 9.00
CA GLU A 97 5.03 -14.12 7.72
C GLU A 97 5.59 -12.70 7.77
N VAL A 98 4.84 -11.75 8.35
CA VAL A 98 5.30 -10.37 8.52
C VAL A 98 6.50 -10.32 9.46
N ILE A 99 6.43 -11.00 10.62
CA ILE A 99 7.54 -11.02 11.59
C ILE A 99 8.83 -11.59 10.99
N GLY A 100 8.75 -12.59 10.11
CA GLY A 100 9.93 -13.15 9.44
C GLY A 100 10.43 -12.33 8.24
N ALA A 101 9.65 -11.35 7.77
CA ALA A 101 9.99 -10.50 6.63
C ALA A 101 10.53 -9.12 7.05
N LEU A 102 10.38 -8.74 8.32
CA LEU A 102 10.96 -7.54 8.94
C LEU A 102 12.39 -7.80 9.44
#